data_AF-A0A1H3L7M4-F1
#
_entry.id   AF-A0A1H3L7M4-F1
#
_cell.length_a   1.000
_cell.length_b   1.000
_cell.length_c   1.000
_cell.angle_alpha   90.00
_cell.angle_beta   90.00
_cell.angle_gamma   90.00
#
_symmetry.space_group_name_H-M   'P 1'
#
loop_
_entity.id
_entity.type
_entity.pdbx_description
1 polymer ?
#
loop_
_entity_poly.entity_id
_entity_poly.type
_entity_poly.pdbx_seq_one_letter_code
_entity_poly.pdbx_strand_id
1 'polypeptide(L)' 'MSAPVPRAGRERLVGLLLLGVAVVLVLSSVTWFGSDRAGVGIGQLVLGLVLAAVGGVLYRRARSR' A
#
# COMPACT_ATOMS: atom_id res chain seq x y z
N MET A 1 13.89 -22.39 27.56
CA MET A 1 13.58 -22.26 26.12
C MET A 1 12.85 -20.94 25.89
N SER A 2 13.49 -19.97 25.24
CA SER A 2 12.84 -18.72 24.83
C SER A 2 12.05 -18.97 23.53
N ALA A 3 10.73 -18.92 23.58
CA ALA A 3 9.90 -19.07 22.38
C ALA A 3 10.13 -17.87 21.42
N PRO A 4 10.23 -18.08 20.09
CA PRO A 4 10.31 -16.98 19.14
C PRO A 4 9.00 -16.19 19.22
N VAL A 5 9.09 -14.94 19.69
CA VAL A 5 7.90 -14.11 19.84
C VAL A 5 7.40 -13.73 18.44
N PRO A 6 6.10 -13.86 18.09
CA PRO A 6 5.56 -13.60 16.74
C PRO A 6 5.64 -12.14 16.24
N ARG A 7 6.49 -11.28 16.85
CA ARG A 7 6.56 -9.83 16.62
C ARG A 7 6.90 -9.46 15.18
N ALA A 8 7.68 -10.29 14.50
CA ALA A 8 8.06 -10.13 13.10
C ALA A 8 6.85 -9.98 12.15
N GLY A 9 5.69 -10.53 12.51
CA GLY A 9 4.44 -10.34 11.74
C GLY A 9 3.83 -8.95 11.92
N ARG A 10 3.85 -8.39 13.14
CA ARG A 10 3.29 -7.07 13.45
C ARG A 10 4.09 -5.95 12.82
N GLU A 11 5.41 -5.99 12.91
CA GLU A 11 6.29 -4.97 12.30
C GLU A 11 6.11 -4.91 10.78
N ARG A 12 5.95 -6.08 10.15
CA ARG A 12 5.70 -6.20 8.71
C ARG A 12 4.30 -5.67 8.31
N LEU A 13 3.30 -5.78 9.18
CA LEU A 13 1.97 -5.20 8.95
C LEU A 13 1.98 -3.68 9.13
N VAL A 14 2.67 -3.19 10.15
CA VAL A 14 2.84 -1.75 10.41
C VAL A 14 3.65 -1.10 9.28
N GLY A 15 4.71 -1.75 8.81
CA GLY A 15 5.48 -1.28 7.66
C GLY A 15 4.64 -1.21 6.38
N LEU A 16 3.75 -2.19 6.14
CA LEU A 16 2.82 -2.17 5.01
C LEU A 16 1.76 -1.06 5.14
N LEU A 17 1.26 -0.81 6.36
CA LEU A 17 0.33 0.29 6.63
C LEU A 17 0.98 1.63 6.32
N LEU A 18 2.19 1.87 6.85
CA LEU A 18 2.93 3.11 6.64
C LEU A 18 3.29 3.32 5.17
N LEU A 19 3.66 2.25 4.46
CA LEU A 19 3.91 2.30 3.02
C LEU A 19 2.64 2.69 2.25
N GLY A 20 1.47 2.16 2.63
CA GLY A 20 0.19 2.54 2.05
C GLY A 20 -0.16 4.01 2.32
N VAL A 21 0.03 4.48 3.55
CA VAL A 21 -0.20 5.88 3.93
C VAL A 21 0.71 6.83 3.16
N ALA A 22 2.00 6.48 3.01
CA ALA A 22 2.96 7.27 2.24
C ALA A 22 2.56 7.36 0.76
N VAL A 23 2.10 6.24 0.17
CA VAL A 23 1.57 6.22 -1.21
C VAL A 23 0.37 7.16 -1.32
N VAL A 24 -0.62 7.06 -0.42
CA VAL A 24 -1.80 7.96 -0.44
C VAL A 24 -1.40 9.43 -0.30
N LEU A 25 -0.45 9.75 0.59
CA LEU A 25 0.03 11.12 0.78
C LEU A 25 0.65 11.70 -0.48
N VAL A 26 1.55 10.95 -1.13
CA VAL A 26 2.21 11.38 -2.37
C VAL A 26 1.18 11.64 -3.46
N LEU A 27 0.19 10.76 -3.59
CA LEU A 27 -0.83 10.87 -4.62
C LEU A 27 -1.81 12.01 -4.35
N SER A 28 -2.18 12.22 -3.09
CA SER A 28 -2.99 13.38 -2.68
C SER A 28 -2.25 14.69 -2.96
N SER A 29 -0.93 14.73 -2.77
CA SER A 29 -0.11 15.90 -3.12
C SER A 29 -0.10 16.20 -4.62
N VAL A 30 -0.09 15.17 -5.48
CA VAL A 30 -0.08 15.34 -6.94
C VAL A 30 -1.43 15.84 -7.48
N THR A 31 -2.55 15.48 -6.83
CA THR A 31 -3.90 15.93 -7.23
C THR A 31 -4.14 17.43 -7.05
N TRP A 32 -3.39 18.09 -6.17
CA TRP A 32 -3.49 19.55 -5.97
C TRP A 32 -2.73 20.36 -7.02
N PHE A 33 -1.75 19.76 -7.72
CA PHE A 33 -0.87 20.48 -8.64
C PHE A 33 -1.21 20.34 -10.13
N GLY A 34 -2.11 19.43 -10.53
CA GLY A 34 -2.34 19.07 -11.93
C GLY A 34 -3.76 19.31 -12.42
N SER A 35 -4.14 20.57 -12.66
CA SER A 35 -5.41 20.92 -13.28
C SER A 35 -5.60 20.32 -14.69
N ASP A 36 -6.71 19.60 -14.83
CA ASP A 36 -7.53 19.32 -16.02
C ASP A 36 -7.41 18.04 -16.87
N ARG A 37 -6.24 17.44 -17.19
CA ARG A 37 -6.23 16.13 -17.93
C ARG A 37 -5.20 15.11 -17.48
N ALA A 38 -4.06 15.55 -16.97
CA ALA A 38 -3.04 14.66 -16.41
C ALA A 38 -3.55 13.89 -15.17
N GLY A 39 -4.50 14.47 -14.43
CA GLY A 39 -5.06 13.86 -13.23
C GLY A 39 -5.77 12.51 -13.46
N VAL A 40 -6.42 12.32 -14.62
CA VAL A 40 -7.13 11.07 -14.92
C VAL A 40 -6.17 9.91 -15.16
N GLY A 41 -5.12 10.14 -15.97
CA GLY A 41 -4.08 9.14 -16.21
C GLY A 41 -3.32 8.77 -14.93
N ILE A 42 -3.03 9.77 -14.09
CA ILE A 42 -2.40 9.54 -12.78
C ILE A 42 -3.36 8.76 -11.87
N GLY A 43 -4.64 9.12 -11.81
CA GLY A 43 -5.65 8.42 -11.03
C GLY A 43 -5.78 6.94 -11.41
N GLN A 44 -5.66 6.60 -12.70
CA GLN A 44 -5.61 5.20 -13.14
C GLN A 44 -4.37 4.47 -12.65
N LEU A 45 -3.18 5.10 -12.70
CA LEU A 45 -1.95 4.49 -12.20
C LEU A 45 -2.02 4.25 -10.68
N VAL A 46 -2.57 5.21 -9.93
CA VAL A 46 -2.86 5.08 -8.50
C VAL A 46 -3.77 3.90 -8.22
N LEU A 47 -4.90 3.84 -8.92
CA LEU A 47 -5.88 2.81 -8.70
C LEU A 47 -5.29 1.42 -8.99
N GLY A 48 -4.50 1.31 -10.05
CA GLY A 48 -3.74 0.10 -10.37
C GLY A 48 -2.75 -0.28 -9.27
N LEU A 49 -2.02 0.68 -8.72
CA LEU A 49 -1.07 0.45 -7.63
C LEU A 49 -1.77 -0.02 -6.34
N VAL A 50 -2.91 0.59 -6.00
CA VAL A 50 -3.74 0.18 -4.86
C VAL A 50 -4.27 -1.23 -5.05
N LEU A 51 -4.82 -1.54 -6.23
CA LEU A 51 -5.31 -2.88 -6.56
C LEU A 51 -4.20 -3.93 -6.51
N ALA A 52 -3.02 -3.62 -7.02
CA ALA A 52 -1.86 -4.51 -6.96
C ALA A 52 -1.38 -4.72 -5.52
N ALA A 53 -1.37 -3.68 -4.69
CA ALA A 53 -1.02 -3.78 -3.27
C ALA A 53 -2.02 -4.65 -2.51
N VAL A 54 -3.32 -4.43 -2.72
CA VAL A 54 -4.41 -5.23 -2.11
C VAL A 54 -4.31 -6.67 -2.57
N GLY A 55 -4.13 -6.92 -3.86
CA GLY A 55 -3.93 -8.26 -4.43
C GLY A 55 -2.71 -8.96 -3.83
N GLY A 56 -1.57 -8.25 -3.69
CA GLY A 56 -0.36 -8.78 -3.06
C GLY A 56 -0.54 -9.10 -1.57
N VAL A 57 -1.27 -8.26 -0.84
CA VAL A 57 -1.60 -8.51 0.58
C VAL A 57 -2.52 -9.73 0.72
N LEU A 58 -3.58 -9.81 -0.11
CA LEU A 58 -4.50 -10.94 -0.14
C LEU A 58 -3.77 -12.24 -0.51
N TYR A 59 -2.89 -12.19 -1.52
CA TYR A 59 -2.06 -13.31 -1.94
C TYR A 59 -1.12 -13.78 -0.81
N ARG A 60 -0.43 -12.85 -0.16
CA ARG A 60 0.43 -13.17 0.99
C ARG A 60 -0.35 -13.77 2.15
N ARG A 61 -1.56 -13.27 2.42
CA ARG A 61 -2.46 -13.82 3.44
C ARG A 61 -2.91 -15.23 3.10
N ALA A 62 -3.31 -15.48 1.85
CA ALA A 62 -3.73 -16.79 1.39
C ALA A 62 -2.61 -17.84 1.49
N ARG A 63 -1.38 -17.46 1.17
CA ARG A 63 -0.20 -18.35 1.24
C ARG A 63 0.34 -18.58 2.66
N SER A 64 -0.12 -17.78 3.63
CA SER A 64 0.26 -17.92 5.04
C SER A 64 -0.79 -18.65 5.88
N ARG A 65 -1.92 -19.07 5.26
CA ARG A 65 -2.88 -20.02 5.84
C ARG A 65 -2.54 -21.42 5.36
#